data_AF-A0AAV9WDC7-F1
#
_entry.id   AF-A0AAV9WDC7-F1
#
_cell.length_a   1.000
_cell.length_b   1.000
_cell.length_c   1.000
_cell.angle_alpha   90.00
_cell.angle_beta   90.00
_cell.angle_gamma   90.00
#
_symmetry.space_group_name_H-M   'P 1'
#
loop_
_entity.id
_entity.type
_entity.pdbx_description
1 polymer ?
#
loop_
_entity_poly.entity_id
_entity_poly.type
_entity_poly.pdbx_seq_one_letter_code
_entity_poly.pdbx_strand_id
1 'polypeptide(L)'
;MPDYSCYITIKNTLDCSLTFINDGAEHGSWEINPPNIIGAHTTSSQFQLKDHLGLNGSAGWVRYRVDLADAPDNASKPIVYVYFADPTGENDNEFEANATIKDGQFAQACYLFAFSNTDFPKRDHPLTGS
;
A
#
# COMPACT_ATOMS: atom_id res chain seq x y z
N MET A 1 7.59 24.52 -3.50
CA MET A 1 7.07 23.89 -2.27
C MET A 1 7.63 22.49 -2.22
N PRO A 2 8.00 21.95 -1.05
CA PRO A 2 8.46 20.56 -0.96
C PRO A 2 7.37 19.61 -1.49
N ASP A 3 7.78 18.52 -2.12
CA ASP A 3 6.89 17.45 -2.55
C ASP A 3 6.70 16.48 -1.39
N TYR A 4 5.47 16.38 -0.89
CA TYR A 4 5.06 15.43 0.15
C TYR A 4 4.08 14.38 -0.40
N SER A 5 4.28 14.01 -1.67
CA SER A 5 3.50 12.98 -2.36
C SER A 5 4.04 11.59 -2.07
N CYS A 6 3.13 10.63 -1.93
CA CYS A 6 3.47 9.22 -1.82
C CYS A 6 3.60 8.58 -3.20
N TYR A 7 4.77 8.00 -3.47
CA TYR A 7 5.07 7.21 -4.67
C TYR A 7 5.17 5.74 -4.29
N ILE A 8 4.19 4.93 -4.72
CA ILE A 8 4.07 3.55 -4.28
C ILE A 8 4.44 2.61 -5.42
N THR A 9 5.28 1.62 -5.11
CA THR A 9 5.55 0.48 -5.99
C THR A 9 5.23 -0.81 -5.27
N ILE A 10 4.30 -1.60 -5.79
CA ILE A 10 4.03 -2.95 -5.32
C ILE A 10 4.76 -3.94 -6.23
N LYS A 11 5.55 -4.81 -5.61
CA LYS A 11 6.11 -6.02 -6.23
C LYS A 11 5.32 -7.22 -5.73
N ASN A 12 4.65 -7.92 -6.63
CA ASN A 12 3.93 -9.15 -6.30
C ASN A 12 4.84 -10.34 -6.60
N THR A 13 5.35 -11.02 -5.58
CA THR A 13 6.18 -12.23 -5.74
C THR A 13 5.38 -13.53 -5.69
N LEU A 14 4.07 -13.45 -5.48
CA LEU A 14 3.18 -14.60 -5.39
C LEU A 14 2.95 -15.23 -6.77
N ASP A 15 2.56 -16.51 -6.77
CA ASP A 15 2.12 -17.25 -7.97
C ASP A 15 0.68 -16.89 -8.40
N CYS A 16 0.02 -15.95 -7.71
CA CYS A 16 -1.34 -15.51 -7.98
C CYS A 16 -1.44 -13.99 -8.09
N SER A 17 -2.52 -13.51 -8.72
CA SER A 17 -2.80 -12.08 -8.86
C SER A 17 -3.35 -11.47 -7.58
N LEU A 18 -3.21 -10.15 -7.48
CA LEU A 18 -3.92 -9.30 -6.53
C LEU A 18 -5.02 -8.54 -7.28
N THR A 19 -6.26 -8.67 -6.84
CA THR A 19 -7.39 -7.89 -7.37
C THR A 19 -7.69 -6.72 -6.45
N PHE A 20 -7.73 -5.52 -7.01
CA PHE A 20 -8.11 -4.30 -6.28
C PHE A 20 -9.52 -4.40 -5.69
N ILE A 21 -9.69 -3.93 -4.46
CA ILE A 21 -10.98 -3.90 -3.77
C ILE A 21 -11.47 -2.46 -3.66
N ASN A 22 -10.70 -1.63 -2.96
CA ASN A 22 -10.99 -0.24 -2.69
C ASN A 22 -9.76 0.47 -2.13
N ASP A 23 -9.88 1.78 -2.03
CA ASP A 23 -8.86 2.70 -1.56
C ASP A 23 -9.48 3.82 -0.71
N GLY A 24 -8.61 4.61 -0.08
CA GLY A 24 -8.98 5.86 0.54
C GLY A 24 -7.83 6.86 0.50
N ALA A 25 -8.15 8.13 0.28
CA ALA A 25 -7.25 9.26 0.38
C ALA A 25 -7.69 10.13 1.56
N GLU A 26 -6.91 10.12 2.64
CA GLU A 26 -7.15 10.95 3.83
C GLU A 26 -6.64 12.38 3.58
N HIS A 27 -5.46 12.47 2.96
CA HIS A 27 -4.83 13.72 2.51
C HIS A 27 -4.23 13.56 1.11
N GLY A 28 -4.34 14.60 0.29
CA GLY A 28 -3.94 14.57 -1.12
C GLY A 28 -5.03 14.03 -2.04
N SER A 29 -4.67 13.71 -3.29
CA SER A 29 -5.55 13.02 -4.22
C SER A 29 -4.76 12.09 -5.13
N TRP A 30 -5.41 11.05 -5.65
CA TRP A 30 -4.78 10.15 -6.62
C TRP A 30 -4.41 10.90 -7.90
N GLU A 31 -3.11 10.99 -8.18
CA GLU A 31 -2.61 11.43 -9.48
C GLU A 31 -2.54 10.22 -10.42
N ILE A 32 -2.10 9.08 -9.88
CA ILE A 32 -2.09 7.79 -10.57
C ILE A 32 -2.86 6.82 -9.69
N ASN A 33 -3.99 6.32 -10.21
CA ASN A 33 -4.85 5.40 -9.46
C ASN A 33 -4.16 4.07 -9.17
N PRO A 34 -4.51 3.41 -8.05
CA PRO A 34 -4.14 2.03 -7.81
C PRO A 34 -4.59 1.13 -8.97
N PRO A 35 -3.73 0.23 -9.47
CA PRO A 35 -4.05 -0.67 -10.57
C PRO A 35 -5.15 -1.67 -10.17
N ASN A 36 -6.12 -1.92 -11.05
CA ASN A 36 -7.22 -2.86 -10.77
C ASN A 36 -6.73 -4.30 -10.53
N ILE A 37 -5.63 -4.69 -11.16
CA ILE A 37 -5.03 -6.02 -11.05
C ILE A 37 -3.51 -5.87 -10.98
N ILE A 38 -2.88 -6.58 -10.07
CA ILE A 38 -1.42 -6.78 -10.03
C ILE A 38 -1.17 -8.27 -10.30
N GLY A 39 -0.64 -8.59 -11.48
CA GLY A 39 -0.41 -9.97 -11.89
C GLY A 39 0.58 -10.73 -10.98
N ALA A 40 0.53 -12.05 -11.02
CA ALA A 40 1.56 -12.90 -10.39
C ALA A 40 2.95 -12.50 -10.88
N HIS A 41 3.95 -12.58 -10.00
CA HIS A 41 5.35 -12.22 -10.29
C HIS A 41 5.58 -10.81 -10.87
N THR A 42 4.64 -9.87 -10.68
CA THR A 42 4.82 -8.49 -11.13
C THR A 42 6.00 -7.84 -10.39
N THR A 43 6.99 -7.36 -11.14
CA THR A 43 8.20 -6.74 -10.58
C THR A 43 8.03 -5.27 -10.21
N SER A 44 7.04 -4.60 -10.81
CA SER A 44 6.73 -3.21 -10.54
C SER A 44 5.28 -2.90 -10.95
N SER A 45 4.50 -2.43 -9.99
CA SER A 45 3.17 -1.88 -10.21
C SER A 45 3.05 -0.58 -9.43
N GLN A 46 2.91 0.53 -10.14
CA GLN A 46 3.10 1.87 -9.57
C GLN A 46 1.80 2.65 -9.51
N PHE A 47 1.66 3.45 -8.45
CA PHE A 47 0.58 4.41 -8.28
C PHE A 47 1.03 5.54 -7.35
N GLN A 48 0.28 6.65 -7.33
CA GLN A 48 0.72 7.89 -6.68
C GLN A 48 -0.45 8.63 -6.03
N LEU A 49 -0.29 8.92 -4.76
CA LEU A 49 -1.13 9.86 -4.02
C LEU A 49 -0.38 11.19 -3.89
N LYS A 50 -0.90 12.25 -4.49
CA LYS A 50 -0.22 13.53 -4.64
C LYS A 50 -0.70 14.55 -3.62
N ASP A 51 0.25 15.26 -3.03
CA ASP A 51 -0.04 16.47 -2.26
C ASP A 51 -0.06 17.69 -3.19
N HIS A 52 -1.19 18.37 -3.26
CA HIS A 52 -1.36 19.57 -4.10
C HIS A 52 -1.10 20.88 -3.34
N LEU A 53 -1.28 20.88 -2.01
CA LEU A 53 -1.36 22.10 -1.23
C LEU A 53 -0.28 22.22 -0.15
N GLY A 54 0.43 21.16 0.20
CA GLY A 54 1.59 21.25 1.09
C GLY A 54 1.25 21.46 2.55
N LEU A 55 -0.04 21.43 2.91
CA LEU A 55 -0.50 21.75 4.26
C LEU A 55 -0.47 20.55 5.19
N ASN A 56 -0.78 19.37 4.67
CA ASN A 56 -0.83 18.12 5.44
C ASN A 56 0.03 17.00 4.85
N GLY A 57 0.55 17.17 3.62
CA GLY A 57 1.20 16.10 2.88
C GLY A 57 0.19 15.17 2.20
N SER A 58 0.57 13.90 2.04
CA SER A 58 -0.32 12.87 1.48
C SER A 58 -0.43 11.67 2.41
N ALA A 59 -1.63 11.13 2.55
CA ALA A 59 -1.89 9.97 3.40
C ALA A 59 -3.07 9.17 2.84
N GLY A 60 -2.94 7.86 2.79
CA GLY A 60 -3.99 7.01 2.26
C GLY A 60 -3.69 5.53 2.38
N TRP A 61 -4.59 4.74 1.81
CA TRP A 61 -4.51 3.29 1.86
C TRP A 61 -5.13 2.63 0.64
N VAL A 62 -4.73 1.38 0.41
CA VAL A 62 -5.28 0.51 -0.65
C VAL A 62 -5.53 -0.88 -0.09
N ARG A 63 -6.54 -1.56 -0.65
CA ARG A 63 -6.84 -2.96 -0.35
C ARG A 63 -6.87 -3.80 -1.61
N TYR A 64 -6.18 -4.93 -1.54
CA TYR A 64 -6.16 -5.94 -2.59
C TYR A 64 -6.55 -7.31 -2.05
N ARG A 65 -7.39 -8.03 -2.78
CA ARG A 65 -7.66 -9.45 -2.53
C ARG A 65 -6.61 -10.30 -3.22
N VAL A 66 -6.10 -11.32 -2.52
CA VAL A 66 -5.22 -12.33 -3.09
C VAL A 66 -6.05 -13.39 -3.80
N ASP A 67 -5.85 -13.58 -5.11
CA ASP A 67 -6.65 -14.51 -5.92
C ASP A 67 -6.11 -15.95 -5.83
N LEU A 68 -6.18 -16.53 -4.64
CA LEU A 68 -5.89 -17.94 -4.40
C LEU A 68 -6.90 -18.82 -5.13
N ALA A 69 -6.42 -19.69 -6.03
CA ALA A 69 -7.26 -20.53 -6.87
C ALA A 69 -7.95 -21.68 -6.09
N ASP A 70 -7.37 -22.07 -4.97
CA ASP A 70 -7.83 -23.13 -4.06
C ASP A 70 -8.79 -22.63 -2.98
N ALA A 71 -8.97 -21.31 -2.84
CA ALA A 71 -9.97 -20.74 -1.94
C ALA A 71 -11.40 -20.97 -2.51
N PRO A 72 -12.36 -21.46 -1.69
CA PRO A 72 -13.69 -21.85 -2.17
C PRO A 72 -14.55 -20.69 -2.65
N ASP A 73 -14.28 -19.47 -2.16
CA ASP A 73 -14.99 -18.25 -2.53
C ASP A 73 -14.12 -17.00 -2.29
N ASN A 74 -14.66 -15.83 -2.64
CA ASN A 74 -13.96 -14.56 -2.44
C ASN A 74 -13.93 -14.10 -0.97
N ALA A 75 -14.80 -14.62 -0.09
CA ALA A 75 -14.82 -14.24 1.33
C ALA A 75 -13.69 -14.93 2.12
N SER A 76 -13.27 -16.10 1.63
CA SER A 76 -12.19 -16.92 2.15
C SER A 76 -10.80 -16.46 1.70
N LYS A 77 -10.73 -15.55 0.72
CA LYS A 77 -9.47 -15.04 0.18
C LYS A 77 -8.88 -13.94 1.08
N PRO A 78 -7.56 -13.95 1.33
CA PRO A 78 -6.87 -12.89 2.05
C PRO A 78 -7.03 -11.52 1.38
N ILE A 79 -7.13 -10.49 2.22
CA ILE A 79 -7.11 -9.08 1.83
C ILE A 79 -5.83 -8.48 2.40
N VAL A 80 -4.96 -8.02 1.50
CA VAL A 80 -3.81 -7.20 1.81
C VAL A 80 -4.26 -5.76 1.94
N TYR A 81 -4.02 -5.16 3.09
CA TYR A 81 -4.14 -3.73 3.35
C TYR A 81 -2.75 -3.10 3.34
N VAL A 82 -2.62 -1.98 2.65
CA VAL A 82 -1.40 -1.16 2.65
C VAL A 82 -1.78 0.28 2.96
N TYR A 83 -1.24 0.82 4.05
CA TYR A 83 -1.32 2.23 4.43
C TYR A 83 0.04 2.89 4.24
N PHE A 84 0.01 4.17 3.84
CA PHE A 84 1.19 4.98 3.64
C PHE A 84 0.87 6.45 3.93
N ALA A 85 1.83 7.17 4.50
CA ALA A 85 1.74 8.61 4.68
C ALA A 85 3.10 9.29 4.56
N ASP A 86 3.08 10.48 3.97
CA ASP A 86 4.17 11.44 3.90
C ASP A 86 3.64 12.78 4.47
N PRO A 87 3.59 12.93 5.81
CA PRO A 87 2.96 14.08 6.47
C PRO A 87 3.88 15.30 6.44
N THR A 88 3.38 16.51 6.19
CA THR A 88 4.21 17.72 6.29
C THR A 88 4.82 17.91 7.69
N GLY A 89 5.97 18.61 7.77
CA GLY A 89 6.62 18.95 9.05
C GLY A 89 7.71 17.96 9.45
N GLU A 90 7.90 17.79 10.76
CA GLU A 90 8.98 16.97 11.35
C GLU A 90 8.59 15.50 11.58
N ASN A 91 7.32 15.13 11.34
CA ASN A 91 6.88 13.75 11.48
C ASN A 91 7.51 12.87 10.38
N ASP A 92 7.97 11.67 10.77
CA ASP A 92 8.50 10.69 9.83
C ASP A 92 7.39 10.15 8.90
N ASN A 93 7.82 9.57 7.78
CA ASN A 93 6.94 8.84 6.88
C ASN A 93 6.39 7.59 7.56
N GLU A 94 5.14 7.24 7.26
CA GLU A 94 4.47 6.08 7.82
C GLU A 94 4.20 5.03 6.75
N PHE A 95 4.34 3.76 7.11
CA PHE A 95 3.99 2.63 6.28
C PHE A 95 3.49 1.48 7.13
N GLU A 96 2.37 0.90 6.73
CA GLU A 96 1.85 -0.33 7.33
C GLU A 96 1.35 -1.26 6.23
N ALA A 97 1.65 -2.55 6.34
CA ALA A 97 1.04 -3.57 5.50
C ALA A 97 0.66 -4.79 6.33
N ASN A 98 -0.57 -5.27 6.14
CA ASN A 98 -1.08 -6.45 6.84
C ASN A 98 -2.02 -7.26 5.94
N ALA A 99 -2.19 -8.54 6.25
CA ALA A 99 -3.16 -9.41 5.59
C ALA A 99 -4.25 -9.81 6.58
N THR A 100 -5.52 -9.70 6.17
CA THR A 100 -6.68 -10.12 6.95
C THR A 100 -7.59 -11.01 6.12
N ILE A 101 -8.36 -11.88 6.76
CA ILE A 101 -9.45 -12.62 6.11
C ILE A 101 -10.72 -12.30 6.89
N LYS A 102 -11.84 -12.15 6.18
CA LYS A 102 -13.13 -11.81 6.78
C LYS A 102 -13.70 -12.97 7.61
N ASP A 103 -13.37 -14.21 7.26
CA ASP A 103 -13.83 -15.44 7.90
C ASP A 103 -12.66 -16.27 8.49
N GLY A 104 -12.73 -16.55 9.79
CA GLY A 104 -11.57 -16.98 10.60
C GLY A 104 -11.04 -18.39 10.30
N GLN A 105 -11.76 -19.22 9.54
CA GLN A 105 -11.30 -20.57 9.20
C GLN A 105 -10.03 -20.58 8.36
N PHE A 106 -9.76 -19.52 7.58
CA PHE A 106 -8.57 -19.41 6.74
C PHE A 106 -7.52 -18.44 7.29
N ALA A 107 -7.68 -17.90 8.51
CA ALA A 107 -6.78 -16.90 9.10
C ALA A 107 -5.30 -17.29 9.06
N GLN A 108 -4.99 -18.60 9.05
CA GLN A 108 -3.62 -19.11 8.90
C GLN A 108 -2.96 -18.69 7.57
N ALA A 109 -3.73 -18.56 6.49
CA ALA A 109 -3.23 -18.11 5.19
C ALA A 109 -2.70 -16.65 5.24
N CYS A 110 -3.16 -15.83 6.19
CA CYS A 110 -2.61 -14.48 6.38
C CYS A 110 -1.14 -14.50 6.83
N TYR A 111 -0.70 -15.53 7.55
CA TYR A 111 0.69 -15.66 8.00
C TYR A 111 1.64 -16.10 6.88
N LEU A 112 1.12 -16.47 5.71
CA LEU A 112 1.92 -16.83 4.54
C LEU A 112 2.45 -15.59 3.80
N PHE A 113 1.91 -14.41 4.10
CA PHE A 113 2.38 -13.16 3.48
C PHE A 113 3.50 -12.55 4.32
N ALA A 114 4.64 -12.34 3.67
CA ALA A 114 5.68 -11.47 4.17
C ALA A 114 5.55 -10.10 3.50
N PHE A 115 5.57 -9.05 4.31
CA PHE A 115 5.60 -7.68 3.83
C PHE A 115 6.98 -7.09 4.09
N SER A 116 7.51 -6.40 3.10
CA SER A 116 8.76 -5.66 3.23
C SER A 116 8.57 -4.29 2.60
N ASN A 117 8.96 -3.24 3.30
CA ASN A 117 9.10 -1.89 2.77
C ASN A 117 10.58 -1.51 2.71
N THR A 118 10.91 -0.57 1.84
CA THR A 118 12.14 0.19 1.98
C THR A 118 11.83 1.38 2.88
N ASP A 119 12.45 1.42 4.05
CA ASP A 119 12.27 2.53 4.98
C ASP A 119 12.98 3.77 4.42
N PHE A 120 12.23 4.88 4.31
CA PHE A 120 12.75 6.19 3.94
C PHE A 120 12.19 7.21 4.94
N PRO A 121 12.64 7.18 6.20
CA PRO A 121 12.14 8.09 7.22
C PRO A 121 12.75 9.47 6.97
N LYS A 122 11.99 10.53 7.24
CA LYS A 122 12.42 11.90 6.96
C LYS A 122 13.63 12.29 7.79
N ARG A 123 13.72 11.80 9.03
CA ARG A 123 14.87 12.01 9.91
C ARG A 123 16.22 11.60 9.31
N ASP A 124 16.22 10.65 8.36
CA ASP A 124 17.42 10.12 7.73
C ASP A 124 17.66 10.74 6.32
N HIS A 125 16.79 11.66 5.89
CA HIS A 125 16.91 12.31 4.59
C HIS A 125 17.96 13.44 4.65
N PRO A 126 18.94 13.51 3.71
CA PRO A 126 20.05 14.47 3.76
C PRO A 126 19.64 15.95 3.63
N LEU A 127 18.35 16.25 3.43
CA LEU A 127 17.80 17.60 3.30
C LEU A 127 17.02 18.08 4.55
N THR A 128 16.90 17.28 5.62
CA THR A 128 16.22 17.71 6.86
C THR A 128 17.13 18.48 7.83
N GLY A 129 18.39 18.73 7.45
CA GLY A 129 19.31 19.58 8.19
C GLY A 129 19.41 20.99 7.60
N SER A 130 18.49 21.89 7.96
CA SER A 130 18.68 23.35 7.85
C SER A 130 17.78 24.11 8.82
#